data_AF-A0A3B8WHB0-F1
#
_entry.id   AF-A0A3B8WHB0-F1
#
_cell.length_a   1.000
_cell.length_b   1.000
_cell.length_c   1.000
_cell.angle_alpha   90.00
_cell.angle_beta   90.00
_cell.angle_gamma   90.00
#
_symmetry.space_group_name_H-M   'P 1'
#
loop_
_entity.id
_entity.type
_entity.pdbx_description
1 polymer ?
#
loop_
_entity_poly.entity_id
_entity_poly.type
_entity_poly.pdbx_seq_one_letter_code
_entity_poly.pdbx_strand_id
1 'polypeptide(L)' 'GTLFLDEIGDMPMALQAKLLRFLQERVVDRVGSVKPIPVDVRVVCATHRNVQDLIAQGDFREDLYYR' A
#
# COMPACT_ATOMS: atom_id res chain seq x y z
N GLY A 1 -2.67 -10.61 -12.08
CA GLY A 1 -3.85 -9.72 -12.30
C GLY A 1 -3.51 -8.27 -12.00
N THR A 2 -4.48 -7.35 -11.99
CA THR A 2 -4.25 -5.94 -11.59
C THR A 2 -5.16 -5.56 -10.42
N LEU A 3 -4.59 -4.96 -9.38
CA LEU A 3 -5.29 -4.36 -8.25
C LEU A 3 -5.24 -2.84 -8.41
N PHE A 4 -6.40 -2.21 -8.48
CA PHE A 4 -6.53 -0.77 -8.44
C PHE A 4 -6.88 -0.33 -7.01
N LEU A 5 -6.14 0.65 -6.48
CA LEU A 5 -6.40 1.27 -5.19
C LEU A 5 -6.69 2.75 -5.40
N ASP A 6 -7.93 3.14 -5.13
CA ASP A 6 -8.32 4.54 -5.18
C ASP A 6 -8.12 5.21 -3.82
N GLU A 7 -7.92 6.52 -3.85
CA GLU A 7 -7.69 7.37 -2.67
C GLU A 7 -6.64 6.87 -1.69
N ILE A 8 -5.46 6.47 -2.21
CA ILE A 8 -4.35 5.99 -1.39
C ILE A 8 -3.86 7.05 -0.37
N GLY A 9 -4.08 8.33 -0.64
CA GLY A 9 -3.76 9.43 0.28
C GLY A 9 -4.60 9.45 1.56
N ASP A 10 -5.76 8.81 1.57
CA ASP A 10 -6.62 8.68 2.75
C ASP A 10 -6.38 7.38 3.51
N MET A 11 -5.42 6.56 3.05
CA MET A 11 -5.06 5.31 3.70
C MET A 11 -4.38 5.58 5.06
N PRO A 12 -4.89 5.02 6.17
CA PRO A 12 -4.23 5.11 7.46
C PRO A 12 -2.80 4.55 7.42
N MET A 13 -1.87 5.14 8.17
CA MET A 13 -0.46 4.76 8.21
C MET A 13 -0.21 3.26 8.46
N ALA A 14 -1.04 2.62 9.29
CA ALA A 14 -0.95 1.19 9.56
C ALA A 14 -1.23 0.32 8.30
N LEU A 15 -2.14 0.77 7.43
CA LEU A 15 -2.42 0.09 6.16
C LEU A 15 -1.34 0.39 5.12
N GLN A 16 -0.78 1.60 5.10
CA GLN A 16 0.37 1.93 4.24
C GLN A 16 1.56 0.99 4.50
N ALA A 17 1.86 0.71 5.78
CA ALA A 17 2.91 -0.24 6.15
C ALA A 17 2.62 -1.68 5.67
N LYS A 18 1.36 -2.12 5.75
CA LYS A 18 0.94 -3.44 5.22
C LYS A 18 1.04 -3.50 3.69
N LEU A 19 0.66 -2.42 3.02
CA LEU A 19 0.77 -2.32 1.56
C LEU A 19 2.24 -2.36 1.11
N LEU A 20 3.13 -1.63 1.79
CA LEU A 20 4.56 -1.68 1.52
C LEU A 20 5.11 -3.10 1.67
N ARG A 21 4.76 -3.79 2.77
CA ARG A 21 5.14 -5.20 2.99
C ARG A 21 4.64 -6.09 1.86
N PHE A 22 3.39 -5.91 1.44
CA PHE A 22 2.81 -6.64 0.31
C PHE A 22 3.59 -6.41 -1.00
N LEU A 23 3.92 -5.15 -1.32
CA LEU A 23 4.67 -4.80 -2.55
C LEU A 23 6.09 -5.39 -2.55
N GLN A 24 6.69 -5.55 -1.38
CA GLN A 24 8.02 -6.15 -1.19
C GLN A 24 7.97 -7.68 -1.24
N GLU A 25 7.12 -8.31 -0.45
CA GLU A 25 7.12 -9.76 -0.24
C GLU A 25 6.25 -10.52 -1.26
N ARG A 26 5.31 -9.84 -1.92
CA ARG A 26 4.35 -10.45 -2.87
C ARG A 26 3.53 -11.60 -2.26
N VAL A 27 3.30 -11.55 -0.95
CA VAL A 27 2.43 -12.50 -0.22
C VAL A 27 1.32 -11.79 0.53
N VAL A 28 0.20 -12.49 0.71
CA VAL A 28 -0.92 -12.03 1.54
C VAL A 28 -1.33 -13.09 2.56
N ASP A 29 -1.78 -12.62 3.72
CA ASP A 29 -2.40 -13.45 4.75
C ASP A 29 -3.92 -13.24 4.67
N ARG A 30 -4.69 -14.34 4.68
CA ARG A 30 -6.15 -14.22 4.82
C ARG A 30 -6.50 -13.78 6.23
N VAL A 31 -7.59 -13.03 6.38
CA VAL A 31 -8.11 -12.68 7.71
C VAL A 31 -8.33 -13.96 8.54
N GLY A 32 -7.72 -14.02 9.73
CA GLY A 32 -7.78 -15.19 10.62
C GLY A 32 -6.83 -16.33 10.25
N SER A 33 -5.98 -16.19 9.23
CA SER A 33 -4.97 -17.17 8.86
C SER A 33 -3.58 -16.55 8.92
N VAL A 34 -2.60 -17.33 9.37
CA VAL A 34 -1.17 -16.95 9.37
C VAL A 34 -0.39 -17.61 8.23
N LYS A 35 -1.10 -18.28 7.31
CA LYS A 35 -0.47 -18.95 6.18
C LYS A 35 -0.33 -17.94 5.02
N PRO A 36 0.89 -17.53 4.66
CA PRO A 36 1.10 -16.62 3.55
C PRO A 36 0.76 -17.29 2.22
N ILE A 37 0.18 -16.51 1.31
CA ILE A 37 -0.21 -16.93 -0.03
C ILE A 37 0.52 -16.04 -1.04
N PRO A 38 1.40 -16.59 -1.89
CA PRO A 38 2.06 -15.82 -2.93
C PRO A 38 1.05 -15.37 -3.98
N VAL A 39 1.19 -14.13 -4.44
CA VAL A 39 0.33 -13.58 -5.48
C VAL A 39 1.13 -12.78 -6.49
N ASP A 40 0.77 -12.93 -7.76
CA ASP A 40 1.32 -12.12 -8.86
C ASP A 40 0.27 -11.12 -9.35
N VAL A 41 0.40 -9.90 -8.84
CA VAL A 41 -0.53 -8.81 -9.09
C VAL A 41 0.24 -7.51 -9.35
N ARG A 42 -0.15 -6.80 -10.41
CA ARG A 42 0.25 -5.42 -10.65
C ARG A 42 -0.62 -4.50 -9.78
N VAL A 43 -0.01 -3.56 -9.08
CA VAL A 43 -0.74 -2.55 -8.31
C VAL A 43 -0.76 -1.23 -9.06
N VAL A 44 -1.91 -0.58 -9.11
CA VAL A 44 -2.09 0.76 -9.66
C VAL A 44 -2.84 1.58 -8.63
N CYS A 45 -2.32 2.75 -8.26
CA CYS A 45 -2.91 3.60 -7.24
C CYS A 45 -3.33 4.95 -7.82
N ALA A 46 -4.37 5.54 -7.24
CA ALA A 46 -4.80 6.91 -7.51
C ALA A 46 -5.10 7.64 -6.19
N THR A 47 -5.04 8.97 -6.22
CA THR A 47 -5.52 9.84 -5.14
C THR A 47 -5.72 11.26 -5.65
N HIS A 48 -6.66 12.00 -5.06
CA HIS A 48 -6.83 13.44 -5.32
C HIS A 48 -5.89 14.32 -4.49
N ARG A 49 -5.20 13.78 -3.48
CA ARG A 49 -4.34 14.52 -2.55
C ARG A 49 -2.92 14.66 -3.07
N ASN A 50 -2.24 15.76 -2.72
CA ASN A 50 -0.81 15.92 -3.02
C ASN A 50 0.04 15.07 -2.08
N VAL A 51 0.57 13.96 -2.61
CA VAL A 51 1.36 13.00 -1.83
C VAL A 51 2.62 13.62 -1.22
N GLN A 52 3.25 14.60 -1.89
CA GLN A 52 4.45 15.25 -1.36
C GLN A 52 4.16 16.03 -0.08
N ASP A 53 3.01 16.72 -0.03
CA ASP A 53 2.57 17.44 1.16
C ASP A 53 2.24 16.47 2.30
N LEU A 54 1.62 15.32 2.00
CA LEU A 54 1.32 14.28 3.00
C LEU A 54 2.59 13.65 3.57
N ILE A 55 3.61 13.45 2.74
CA ILE A 55 4.93 12.98 3.21
C ILE A 55 5.53 14.00 4.16
N ALA A 56 5.52 15.29 3.80
CA ALA A 56 6.05 16.35 4.66
C ALA A 56 5.30 16.47 6.00
N GLN A 57 3.99 16.14 6.01
CA GLN A 57 3.14 16.13 7.21
C GLN A 57 3.29 14.84 8.05
N GLY A 58 3.94 13.80 7.52
CA GLY A 58 4.06 12.49 8.16
C GLY A 58 2.82 11.60 8.03
N ASP A 59 1.85 12.01 7.21
CA ASP A 59 0.59 11.29 6.96
C ASP A 59 0.72 10.28 5.79
N PHE A 60 1.81 10.34 5.04
CA PHE A 60 2.13 9.37 4.00
C PHE A 60 3.58 8.92 4.10
N ARG A 61 3.84 7.63 3.90
CA ARG A 61 5.20 7.10 3.96
C ARG A 61 5.95 7.36 2.65
N GLU A 62 7.12 7.98 2.79
CA GLU A 62 8.03 8.23 1.67
C GLU A 62 8.49 6.93 0.98
N ASP A 63 8.74 5.87 1.74
CA ASP A 63 9.17 4.57 1.21
C ASP A 63 8.09 3.89 0.33
N LEU A 64 6.81 4.14 0.61
CA LEU A 64 5.70 3.67 -0.21
C LEU A 64 5.59 4.47 -1.53
N TYR A 65 5.91 5.77 -1.51
CA TYR A 65 5.87 6.62 -2.70
C TYR A 65 6.92 6.21 -3.75
N TYR A 66 8.10 5.76 -3.32
CA TYR A 66 9.19 5.36 -4.21
C TYR A 66 9.12 3.88 -4.67
N ARG A 67 8.08 3.13 -4.28
CA ARG A 67 8.03 1.67 -4.49
C ARG A 67 7.42 1.24 -5.82
#